data_AF-A0A955PD75-F1
#
_entry.id   AF-A0A955PD75-F1
#
_cell.length_a   1.000
_cell.length_b   1.000
_cell.length_c   1.000
_cell.angle_alpha   90.00
_cell.angle_beta   90.00
_cell.angle_gamma   90.00
#
_symmetry.space_group_name_H-M   'P 1'
#
loop_
_entity.id
_entity.type
_entity.pdbx_description
1 polymer ?
#
loop_
_entity_poly.entity_id
_entity_poly.type
_entity_poly.pdbx_seq_one_letter_code
_entity_poly.pdbx_strand_id
1 'polypeptide(L)'
;PTKDETLMNLAARIAGDEAAPDLRKAWAKVSEAIPLSPELPPYYTGPYYLGPMHPMCADRDAELPDVFMGYYLFYAEMTDEEGLKPRPTYFKDPRGDVKVFADYYRRMEKTLAQASEAVDRAEVSVPPRLRVMFLSEATPIRFFYRTARTHANFYESCILRDRLNELANKSQLSQQEDNEAAQLYDRWLAVLRDEKENTEAALPLMKLDVRLDPYYGSDHSFSHGVDMIEAKLEILQGEIENYLPSVKKRLGMGD
;
A
#
# COMPACT_ATOMS: atom_id res chain seq x y z
N PRO A 1 18.91 -30.89 -14.86
CA PRO A 1 19.14 -29.59 -14.19
C PRO A 1 18.43 -29.55 -12.83
N THR A 2 19.02 -28.91 -11.83
CA THR A 2 18.38 -28.68 -10.53
C THR A 2 17.32 -27.57 -10.63
N LYS A 3 16.48 -27.43 -9.60
CA LYS A 3 15.49 -26.33 -9.51
C LYS A 3 16.19 -24.97 -9.60
N ASP A 4 17.27 -24.78 -8.86
CA ASP A 4 17.97 -23.50 -8.82
C ASP A 4 18.72 -23.21 -10.13
N GLU A 5 19.32 -24.20 -10.77
CA GLU A 5 19.88 -24.05 -12.12
C GLU A 5 18.79 -23.62 -13.13
N THR A 6 17.60 -24.23 -13.05
CA THR A 6 16.49 -23.92 -13.95
C THR A 6 16.00 -22.49 -13.76
N LEU A 7 15.83 -22.06 -12.49
CA LEU A 7 15.42 -20.69 -12.18
C LEU A 7 16.50 -19.66 -12.52
N MET A 8 17.78 -19.99 -12.35
CA MET A 8 18.87 -19.10 -12.75
C MET A 8 18.93 -18.94 -14.28
N ASN A 9 18.79 -20.02 -15.04
CA ASN A 9 18.73 -19.96 -16.49
C ASN A 9 17.54 -19.14 -16.99
N LEU A 10 16.39 -19.23 -16.30
CA LEU A 10 15.23 -18.39 -16.61
C LEU A 10 15.51 -16.91 -16.32
N ALA A 11 16.11 -16.60 -15.16
CA ALA A 11 16.49 -15.23 -14.82
C ALA A 11 17.48 -14.65 -15.84
N ALA A 12 18.47 -15.43 -16.28
CA ALA A 12 19.43 -15.04 -17.30
C ALA A 12 18.78 -14.80 -18.67
N ARG A 13 17.78 -15.60 -19.04
CA ARG A 13 17.00 -15.36 -20.25
C ARG A 13 16.21 -14.05 -20.20
N ILE A 14 15.72 -13.67 -19.03
CA ILE A 14 14.89 -12.46 -18.83
C ILE A 14 15.75 -11.20 -18.72
N ALA A 15 16.84 -11.24 -17.94
CA ALA A 15 17.60 -10.06 -17.56
C ALA A 15 19.02 -10.00 -18.15
N GLY A 16 19.53 -11.12 -18.67
CA GLY A 16 20.92 -11.29 -19.09
C GLY A 16 21.77 -11.91 -17.98
N ASP A 17 22.89 -12.52 -18.35
CA ASP A 17 23.72 -13.31 -17.42
C ASP A 17 24.22 -12.49 -16.21
N GLU A 18 24.55 -11.22 -16.42
CA GLU A 18 25.06 -10.33 -15.37
C GLU A 18 23.97 -9.93 -14.36
N ALA A 19 22.75 -9.66 -14.83
CA ALA A 19 21.62 -9.24 -13.99
C ALA A 19 20.83 -10.43 -13.39
N ALA A 20 21.02 -11.64 -13.92
CA ALA A 20 20.31 -12.86 -13.50
C ALA A 20 20.37 -13.14 -11.99
N PRO A 21 21.53 -13.02 -11.30
CA PRO A 21 21.62 -13.35 -9.89
C PRO A 21 20.76 -12.45 -9.00
N ASP A 22 20.69 -11.15 -9.30
CA ASP A 22 19.89 -10.19 -8.55
C ASP A 22 18.39 -10.37 -8.86
N LEU A 23 17.99 -10.63 -10.12
CA LEU A 23 16.59 -10.97 -10.42
C LEU A 23 16.16 -12.26 -9.70
N ARG A 24 17.03 -13.28 -9.69
CA ARG A 24 16.77 -14.54 -8.95
C ARG A 24 16.64 -14.30 -7.45
N LYS A 25 17.43 -13.39 -6.88
CA LYS A 25 17.33 -12.97 -5.48
C LYS A 25 16.02 -12.23 -5.22
N ALA A 26 15.57 -11.37 -6.13
CA ALA A 26 14.28 -10.70 -6.03
C ALA A 26 13.13 -11.70 -5.95
N TRP A 27 13.09 -12.70 -6.84
CA TRP A 27 12.08 -13.77 -6.80
C TRP A 27 12.11 -14.58 -5.50
N ALA A 28 13.31 -14.88 -4.97
CA ALA A 28 13.43 -15.56 -3.68
C ALA A 28 12.73 -14.74 -2.57
N LYS A 29 12.99 -13.44 -2.53
CA LYS A 29 12.41 -12.53 -1.53
C LYS A 29 10.91 -12.33 -1.69
N VAL A 30 10.41 -12.25 -2.91
CA VAL A 30 8.96 -12.28 -3.16
C VAL A 30 8.35 -13.58 -2.62
N SER A 31 8.97 -14.74 -2.89
CA SER A 31 8.49 -16.03 -2.37
C SER A 31 8.55 -16.12 -0.84
N GLU A 32 9.57 -15.55 -0.20
CA GLU A 32 9.69 -15.47 1.27
C GLU A 32 8.61 -14.57 1.89
N ALA A 33 8.11 -13.57 1.15
CA ALA A 33 7.10 -12.63 1.62
C ALA A 33 5.67 -13.20 1.60
N ILE A 34 5.35 -14.13 0.69
CA ILE A 34 4.00 -14.72 0.56
C ILE A 34 3.43 -15.29 1.88
N PRO A 35 4.16 -16.13 2.65
CA PRO A 35 3.63 -16.66 3.91
C PRO A 35 3.44 -15.60 5.02
N LEU A 36 3.86 -14.35 4.78
CA LEU A 36 3.64 -13.24 5.70
C LEU A 36 2.29 -12.54 5.47
N SER A 37 1.50 -12.92 4.47
CA SER A 37 0.11 -12.45 4.35
C SER A 37 -0.73 -13.04 5.48
N PRO A 38 -1.24 -12.24 6.44
CA PRO A 38 -1.87 -12.76 7.65
C PRO A 38 -3.31 -13.22 7.45
N GLU A 39 -3.89 -12.93 6.28
CA GLU A 39 -5.29 -13.20 5.99
C GLU A 39 -5.51 -13.59 4.53
N LEU A 40 -6.68 -14.18 4.28
CA LEU A 40 -7.27 -14.21 2.95
C LEU A 40 -7.92 -12.84 2.69
N PRO A 41 -7.40 -12.08 1.71
CA PRO A 41 -7.84 -10.72 1.46
C PRO A 41 -9.28 -10.70 0.93
N PRO A 42 -10.02 -9.60 1.17
CA PRO A 42 -11.32 -9.39 0.57
C PRO A 42 -11.16 -9.15 -0.93
N TYR A 43 -12.15 -9.60 -1.69
CA TYR A 43 -12.11 -9.46 -3.14
C TYR A 43 -12.26 -7.99 -3.56
N TYR A 44 -11.36 -7.53 -4.43
CA TYR A 44 -11.33 -6.18 -5.03
C TYR A 44 -11.47 -4.99 -4.06
N THR A 45 -11.00 -5.12 -2.81
CA THR A 45 -11.23 -4.09 -1.78
C THR A 45 -10.01 -3.91 -0.87
N GLY A 46 -9.81 -2.68 -0.42
CA GLY A 46 -8.83 -2.31 0.60
C GLY A 46 -7.40 -2.24 0.06
N PRO A 47 -6.42 -2.08 0.97
CA PRO A 47 -5.02 -1.95 0.59
C PRO A 47 -4.49 -3.18 -0.15
N TYR A 48 -5.11 -4.36 0.00
CA TYR A 48 -4.69 -5.57 -0.71
C TYR A 48 -4.81 -5.43 -2.21
N TYR A 49 -5.97 -4.95 -2.64
CA TYR A 49 -6.24 -4.79 -4.05
C TYR A 49 -5.72 -3.46 -4.58
N LEU A 50 -5.94 -2.39 -3.82
CA LEU A 50 -5.63 -1.05 -4.27
C LEU A 50 -4.15 -0.68 -4.06
N GLY A 51 -3.45 -1.33 -3.13
CA GLY A 51 -2.07 -0.99 -2.79
C GLY A 51 -1.90 0.51 -2.56
N PRO A 52 -0.95 1.17 -3.23
CA PRO A 52 -0.72 2.61 -3.12
C PRO A 52 -1.92 3.49 -3.49
N MET A 53 -2.95 2.97 -4.17
CA MET A 53 -4.20 3.70 -4.45
C MET A 53 -5.14 3.75 -3.23
N HIS A 54 -4.99 2.87 -2.23
CA HIS A 54 -5.92 2.81 -1.10
C HIS A 54 -5.87 4.11 -0.27
N PRO A 55 -7.00 4.80 -0.06
CA PRO A 55 -7.02 6.07 0.65
C PRO A 55 -6.70 5.87 2.13
N MET A 56 -5.83 6.74 2.67
CA MET A 56 -5.57 6.82 4.10
C MET A 56 -6.18 8.08 4.67
N CYS A 57 -7.44 7.97 5.11
CA CYS A 57 -8.22 9.03 5.74
C CYS A 57 -8.41 8.73 7.23
N ALA A 58 -8.11 9.69 8.09
CA ALA A 58 -8.27 9.52 9.52
C ALA A 58 -9.73 9.65 9.94
N ASP A 59 -10.44 10.64 9.39
CA ASP A 59 -11.85 10.83 9.71
C ASP A 59 -12.70 9.66 9.15
N ARG A 60 -13.35 8.94 10.06
CA ARG A 60 -14.22 7.80 9.72
C ARG A 60 -15.52 8.25 9.06
N ASP A 61 -15.95 9.48 9.33
CA ASP A 61 -17.21 10.02 8.83
C ASP A 61 -17.03 10.85 7.56
N ALA A 62 -15.78 11.17 7.19
CA ALA A 62 -15.50 11.89 5.96
C ALA A 62 -15.98 11.14 4.71
N GLU A 63 -16.67 11.85 3.84
CA GLU A 63 -16.96 11.40 2.49
C GLU A 63 -15.66 11.45 1.67
N LEU A 64 -15.32 10.33 1.04
CA LEU A 64 -14.16 10.26 0.15
C LEU A 64 -14.58 10.49 -1.31
N PRO A 65 -13.68 11.01 -2.16
CA PRO A 65 -13.97 11.24 -3.58
C PRO A 65 -14.50 9.99 -4.30
N ASP A 66 -15.39 10.20 -5.27
CA ASP A 66 -16.03 9.15 -6.07
C ASP A 66 -15.03 8.24 -6.80
N VAL A 67 -13.79 8.69 -7.00
CA VAL A 67 -12.71 7.89 -7.59
C VAL A 67 -12.45 6.60 -6.81
N PHE A 68 -12.74 6.58 -5.51
CA PHE A 68 -12.61 5.41 -4.62
C PHE A 68 -13.90 4.58 -4.51
N MET A 69 -14.92 4.93 -5.28
CA MET A 69 -16.11 4.11 -5.46
C MET A 69 -15.93 3.22 -6.68
N GLY A 70 -16.53 2.04 -6.63
CA GLY A 70 -16.42 1.05 -7.69
C GLY A 70 -17.70 0.27 -7.88
N TYR A 71 -17.90 -0.23 -9.11
CA TYR A 71 -18.99 -1.13 -9.46
C TYR A 71 -18.48 -2.56 -9.46
N TYR A 72 -19.10 -3.43 -8.69
CA TYR A 72 -18.69 -4.82 -8.51
C TYR A 72 -19.57 -5.70 -9.40
N LEU A 73 -19.18 -5.83 -10.67
CA LEU A 73 -20.04 -6.37 -11.73
C LEU A 73 -20.43 -7.83 -11.50
N PHE A 74 -19.61 -8.61 -10.77
CA PHE A 74 -19.99 -9.98 -10.39
C PHE A 74 -21.21 -10.04 -9.47
N TYR A 75 -21.61 -8.96 -8.79
CA TYR A 75 -22.90 -8.95 -8.07
C TYR A 75 -24.11 -8.94 -9.00
N ALA A 76 -23.93 -8.69 -10.31
CA ALA A 76 -24.96 -8.90 -11.31
C ALA A 76 -25.42 -10.36 -11.40
N GLU A 77 -24.59 -11.32 -10.94
CA GLU A 77 -24.99 -12.73 -10.81
C GLU A 77 -26.09 -12.93 -9.76
N MET A 78 -26.24 -12.00 -8.80
CA MET A 78 -27.37 -11.97 -7.87
C MET A 78 -28.56 -11.24 -8.47
N THR A 79 -28.37 -9.97 -8.85
CA THR A 79 -29.31 -9.14 -9.62
C THR A 79 -28.55 -8.04 -10.36
N ASP A 80 -29.02 -7.64 -11.56
CA ASP A 80 -28.41 -6.54 -12.34
C ASP A 80 -28.23 -5.25 -11.51
N GLU A 81 -29.19 -4.93 -10.64
CA GLU A 81 -29.15 -3.75 -9.77
C GLU A 81 -27.98 -3.80 -8.77
N GLU A 82 -27.68 -4.96 -8.20
CA GLU A 82 -26.61 -5.10 -7.20
C GLU A 82 -25.21 -4.89 -7.80
N GLY A 83 -25.02 -5.22 -9.08
CA GLY A 83 -23.79 -4.97 -9.84
C GLY A 83 -23.59 -3.51 -10.27
N LEU A 84 -24.69 -2.76 -10.43
CA LEU A 84 -24.68 -1.35 -10.83
C LEU A 84 -24.69 -0.37 -9.64
N LYS A 85 -24.69 -0.88 -8.41
CA LYS A 85 -24.60 -0.05 -7.20
C LYS A 85 -23.13 0.30 -6.91
N PRO A 86 -22.77 1.60 -6.83
CA PRO A 86 -21.43 2.00 -6.46
C PRO A 86 -21.17 1.64 -4.99
N ARG A 87 -20.00 1.07 -4.71
CA ARG A 87 -19.57 0.66 -3.37
C ARG A 87 -18.16 1.17 -3.08
N PRO A 88 -17.83 1.47 -1.82
CA PRO A 88 -16.47 1.80 -1.43
C PRO A 88 -15.51 0.66 -1.78
N THR A 89 -14.42 0.97 -2.48
CA THR A 89 -13.35 -0.01 -2.77
C THR A 89 -12.29 -0.06 -1.67
N TYR A 90 -12.52 0.63 -0.56
CA TYR A 90 -11.55 0.90 0.48
C TYR A 90 -12.09 0.56 1.88
N PHE A 91 -11.17 0.39 2.82
CA PHE A 91 -11.46 0.36 4.25
C PHE A 91 -11.10 1.68 4.93
N LYS A 92 -11.90 2.08 5.91
CA LYS A 92 -11.58 3.16 6.86
C LYS A 92 -10.96 2.63 8.17
N ASP A 93 -11.10 1.31 8.39
CA ASP A 93 -10.62 0.61 9.59
C ASP A 93 -9.89 -0.69 9.23
N PRO A 94 -8.90 -1.09 10.04
CA PRO A 94 -8.16 -2.32 9.84
C PRO A 94 -9.05 -3.53 10.13
N ARG A 95 -8.74 -4.66 9.49
CA ARG A 95 -9.43 -5.93 9.72
C ARG A 95 -8.62 -6.86 10.63
N GLY A 96 -9.32 -7.83 11.21
CA GLY A 96 -8.71 -8.94 11.96
C GLY A 96 -8.07 -8.52 13.28
N ASP A 97 -7.09 -9.30 13.74
CA ASP A 97 -6.27 -8.93 14.88
C ASP A 97 -5.28 -7.85 14.44
N VAL A 98 -5.66 -6.59 14.68
CA VAL A 98 -4.95 -5.41 14.17
C VAL A 98 -3.47 -5.41 14.53
N LYS A 99 -3.10 -5.82 15.76
CA LYS A 99 -1.70 -5.81 16.20
C LYS A 99 -0.89 -6.91 15.52
N VAL A 100 -1.46 -8.11 15.42
CA VAL A 100 -0.81 -9.23 14.73
C VAL A 100 -0.67 -8.90 13.24
N PHE A 101 -1.72 -8.42 12.60
CA PHE A 101 -1.71 -8.14 11.17
C PHE A 101 -0.73 -7.00 10.84
N ALA A 102 -0.66 -5.96 11.68
CA ALA A 102 0.33 -4.89 11.53
C ALA A 102 1.77 -5.42 11.55
N ASP A 103 2.11 -6.34 12.48
CA ASP A 103 3.45 -6.96 12.53
C ASP A 103 3.75 -7.75 11.24
N TYR A 104 2.80 -8.59 10.81
CA TYR A 104 2.96 -9.42 9.62
C TYR A 104 3.13 -8.57 8.35
N TYR A 105 2.29 -7.55 8.15
CA TYR A 105 2.43 -6.63 7.01
C TYR A 105 3.74 -5.84 7.06
N ARG A 106 4.21 -5.42 8.24
CA ARG A 106 5.51 -4.74 8.36
C ARG A 106 6.69 -5.66 8.05
N ARG A 107 6.61 -6.94 8.41
CA ARG A 107 7.62 -7.95 8.04
C ARG A 107 7.58 -8.28 6.55
N MET A 108 6.38 -8.34 5.97
CA MET A 108 6.17 -8.52 4.54
C MET A 108 6.79 -7.36 3.75
N GLU A 109 6.50 -6.12 4.16
CA GLU A 109 7.09 -4.89 3.60
C GLU A 109 8.61 -4.94 3.60
N LYS A 110 9.25 -5.20 4.76
CA LYS A 110 10.71 -5.32 4.85
C LYS A 110 11.31 -6.40 3.94
N THR A 111 10.59 -7.52 3.77
CA THR A 111 11.05 -8.62 2.90
C THR A 111 10.94 -8.22 1.43
N LEU A 112 9.86 -7.55 1.05
CA LEU A 112 9.65 -7.05 -0.32
C LEU A 112 10.54 -5.84 -0.66
N ALA A 113 10.94 -5.04 0.33
CA ALA A 113 11.96 -4.01 0.14
C ALA A 113 13.27 -4.62 -0.38
N GLN A 114 13.71 -5.75 0.20
CA GLN A 114 14.90 -6.48 -0.26
C GLN A 114 14.72 -7.04 -1.69
N ALA A 115 13.49 -7.40 -2.08
CA ALA A 115 13.19 -7.79 -3.44
C ALA A 115 13.30 -6.61 -4.42
N SER A 116 12.71 -5.47 -4.07
CA SER A 116 12.78 -4.23 -4.85
C SER A 116 14.23 -3.76 -5.02
N GLU A 117 15.02 -3.74 -3.95
CA GLU A 117 16.45 -3.38 -4.03
C GLU A 117 17.25 -4.33 -4.93
N ALA A 118 16.89 -5.62 -4.96
CA ALA A 118 17.52 -6.58 -5.87
C ALA A 118 17.13 -6.32 -7.32
N VAL A 119 15.87 -5.96 -7.59
CA VAL A 119 15.45 -5.50 -8.93
C VAL A 119 16.22 -4.24 -9.33
N ASP A 120 16.37 -3.27 -8.44
CA ASP A 120 17.08 -2.01 -8.73
C ASP A 120 18.56 -2.25 -9.06
N ARG A 121 19.22 -3.20 -8.37
CA ARG A 121 20.59 -3.62 -8.71
C ARG A 121 20.66 -4.35 -10.05
N ALA A 122 19.74 -5.29 -10.30
CA ALA A 122 19.69 -6.03 -11.56
C ALA A 122 19.57 -5.07 -12.76
N GLU A 123 18.70 -4.06 -12.64
CA GLU A 123 18.35 -3.12 -13.70
C GLU A 123 19.56 -2.40 -14.31
N VAL A 124 20.61 -2.15 -13.53
CA VAL A 124 21.84 -1.47 -13.96
C VAL A 124 22.57 -2.23 -15.07
N SER A 125 22.52 -3.57 -15.02
CA SER A 125 23.25 -4.44 -15.94
C SER A 125 22.37 -5.11 -16.99
N VAL A 126 21.08 -4.74 -17.08
CA VAL A 126 20.15 -5.32 -18.08
C VAL A 126 20.49 -4.80 -19.48
N PRO A 127 20.82 -5.67 -20.45
CA PRO A 127 21.07 -5.26 -21.82
C PRO A 127 19.82 -4.62 -22.45
N PRO A 128 19.95 -3.60 -23.33
CA PRO A 128 18.78 -2.92 -23.93
C PRO A 128 17.77 -3.86 -24.59
N ARG A 129 18.25 -4.92 -25.25
CA ARG A 129 17.40 -5.94 -25.91
C ARG A 129 16.50 -6.74 -24.95
N LEU A 130 16.84 -6.79 -23.66
CA LEU A 130 16.11 -7.54 -22.64
C LEU A 130 15.25 -6.64 -21.73
N ARG A 131 15.32 -5.32 -21.92
CA ARG A 131 14.68 -4.33 -21.05
C ARG A 131 13.18 -4.55 -20.87
N VAL A 132 12.46 -4.85 -21.95
CA VAL A 132 11.00 -5.07 -21.91
C VAL A 132 10.64 -6.31 -21.10
N MET A 133 11.35 -7.43 -21.31
CA MET A 133 11.11 -8.66 -20.54
C MET A 133 11.46 -8.45 -19.07
N PHE A 134 12.58 -7.80 -18.78
CA PHE A 134 12.95 -7.47 -17.41
C PHE A 134 11.89 -6.59 -16.73
N LEU A 135 11.41 -5.54 -17.40
CA LEU A 135 10.37 -4.66 -16.85
C LEU A 135 9.07 -5.41 -16.56
N SER A 136 8.73 -6.45 -17.34
CA SER A 136 7.54 -7.25 -17.07
C SER A 136 7.58 -8.00 -15.73
N GLU A 137 8.78 -8.26 -15.19
CA GLU A 137 9.01 -8.85 -13.86
C GLU A 137 9.25 -7.75 -12.80
N ALA A 138 10.07 -6.75 -13.14
CA ALA A 138 10.52 -5.71 -12.23
C ALA A 138 9.37 -4.84 -11.71
N THR A 139 8.48 -4.39 -12.60
CA THR A 139 7.42 -3.44 -12.25
C THR A 139 6.42 -4.03 -11.25
N PRO A 140 5.89 -5.26 -11.43
CA PRO A 140 5.06 -5.91 -10.42
C PRO A 140 5.76 -6.11 -9.07
N ILE A 141 7.05 -6.44 -9.05
CA ILE A 141 7.80 -6.62 -7.79
C ILE A 141 7.88 -5.30 -7.02
N ARG A 142 8.23 -4.21 -7.71
CA ARG A 142 8.26 -2.86 -7.13
C ARG A 142 6.89 -2.47 -6.62
N PHE A 143 5.84 -2.66 -7.42
CA PHE A 143 4.48 -2.32 -6.99
C PHE A 143 4.04 -3.15 -5.79
N PHE A 144 4.36 -4.46 -5.75
CA PHE A 144 4.00 -5.32 -4.62
C PHE A 144 4.66 -4.88 -3.31
N TYR A 145 5.91 -4.44 -3.37
CA TYR A 145 6.56 -3.78 -2.23
C TYR A 145 5.78 -2.54 -1.77
N ARG A 146 5.40 -1.65 -2.70
CA ARG A 146 4.61 -0.44 -2.38
C ARG A 146 3.24 -0.77 -1.79
N THR A 147 2.60 -1.85 -2.26
CA THR A 147 1.36 -2.40 -1.70
C THR A 147 1.56 -2.85 -0.25
N ALA A 148 2.60 -3.62 0.05
CA ALA A 148 2.88 -4.05 1.43
C ALA A 148 3.23 -2.87 2.35
N ARG A 149 3.97 -1.86 1.86
CA ARG A 149 4.22 -0.61 2.59
C ARG A 149 2.95 0.15 2.92
N THR A 150 2.02 0.23 1.97
CA THR A 150 0.68 0.83 2.20
C THR A 150 -0.09 0.09 3.29
N HIS A 151 -0.08 -1.26 3.30
CA HIS A 151 -0.76 -2.00 4.38
C HIS A 151 -0.18 -1.71 5.74
N ALA A 152 1.15 -1.80 5.85
CA ALA A 152 1.83 -1.60 7.11
C ALA A 152 1.56 -0.19 7.64
N ASN A 153 1.58 0.82 6.77
CA ASN A 153 1.28 2.21 7.11
C ASN A 153 -0.20 2.41 7.46
N PHE A 154 -1.14 1.80 6.72
CA PHE A 154 -2.57 1.89 7.02
C PHE A 154 -2.89 1.33 8.41
N TYR A 155 -2.43 0.12 8.71
CA TYR A 155 -2.66 -0.51 10.02
C TYR A 155 -2.05 0.30 11.16
N GLU A 156 -0.81 0.74 11.00
CA GLU A 156 -0.12 1.54 12.00
C GLU A 156 -0.79 2.90 12.20
N SER A 157 -1.18 3.58 11.11
CA SER A 157 -1.92 4.84 11.13
C SER A 157 -3.23 4.70 11.88
N CYS A 158 -4.01 3.63 11.65
CA CYS A 158 -5.26 3.41 12.38
C CYS A 158 -5.04 3.20 13.89
N ILE A 159 -4.01 2.45 14.29
CA ILE A 159 -3.66 2.27 15.72
C ILE A 159 -3.33 3.62 16.37
N LEU A 160 -2.47 4.42 15.71
CA LEU A 160 -2.03 5.71 16.21
C LEU A 160 -3.19 6.72 16.28
N ARG A 161 -3.97 6.80 15.20
CA ARG A 161 -5.19 7.62 15.11
C ARG A 161 -6.13 7.34 16.26
N ASP A 162 -6.48 6.07 16.45
CA ASP A 162 -7.50 5.68 17.42
C ASP A 162 -7.05 6.03 18.84
N ARG A 163 -5.77 5.78 19.18
CA ARG A 163 -5.21 6.12 20.49
C ARG A 163 -5.12 7.63 20.70
N LEU A 164 -4.67 8.38 19.70
CA LEU A 164 -4.59 9.84 19.80
C LEU A 164 -5.97 10.48 19.94
N ASN A 165 -6.97 9.99 19.20
CA ASN A 165 -8.35 10.47 19.34
C ASN A 165 -8.95 10.12 20.72
N GLU A 166 -8.64 8.94 21.27
CA GLU A 166 -9.03 8.60 22.65
C GLU A 166 -8.45 9.60 23.66
N LEU A 167 -7.16 9.93 23.55
CA LEU A 167 -6.50 10.90 24.41
C LEU A 167 -7.07 12.32 24.20
N ALA A 168 -7.27 12.74 22.96
CA ALA A 168 -7.80 14.06 22.60
C ALA A 168 -9.24 14.30 23.09
N ASN A 169 -9.98 13.23 23.40
CA ASN A 169 -11.35 13.31 23.92
C ASN A 169 -11.40 13.31 25.46
N LYS A 170 -10.27 13.17 26.15
CA LYS A 170 -10.22 13.28 27.62
C LYS A 170 -10.26 14.74 28.05
N SER A 171 -10.97 15.02 29.15
CA SER A 171 -11.04 16.36 29.73
C SER A 171 -9.73 16.80 30.41
N GLN A 172 -8.94 15.82 30.88
CA GLN A 172 -7.64 16.05 31.50
C GLN A 172 -6.74 14.83 31.23
N LEU A 173 -5.51 15.11 30.80
CA LEU A 173 -4.46 14.10 30.64
C LEU A 173 -3.54 14.10 31.86
N SER A 174 -3.04 12.93 32.22
CA SER A 174 -1.90 12.80 33.12
C SER A 174 -0.60 13.16 32.39
N GLN A 175 0.45 13.51 33.15
CA GLN A 175 1.77 13.77 32.56
C GLN A 175 2.31 12.61 31.71
N GLN A 176 1.96 11.37 32.07
CA GLN A 176 2.32 10.19 31.29
C GLN A 176 1.58 10.15 29.95
N GLU A 177 0.29 10.47 29.95
CA GLU A 177 -0.54 10.53 28.75
C GLU A 177 -0.16 11.71 27.85
N ASP A 178 0.27 12.84 28.41
CA ASP A 178 0.83 13.97 27.64
C ASP A 178 2.08 13.55 26.88
N ASN A 179 3.00 12.84 27.55
CA ASN A 179 4.22 12.33 26.94
C ASN A 179 3.90 11.26 25.88
N GLU A 180 2.92 10.39 26.14
CA GLU A 180 2.44 9.40 25.18
C GLU A 180 1.86 10.07 23.94
N ALA A 181 0.98 11.06 24.11
CA ALA A 181 0.36 11.81 23.03
C ALA A 181 1.39 12.47 22.12
N ALA A 182 2.44 13.07 22.70
CA ALA A 182 3.53 13.66 21.93
C ALA A 182 4.26 12.62 21.06
N GLN A 183 4.60 11.46 21.63
CA GLN A 183 5.28 10.40 20.89
C GLN A 183 4.40 9.80 19.78
N LEU A 184 3.11 9.58 20.07
CA LEU A 184 2.16 9.06 19.10
C LEU A 184 1.94 10.06 17.95
N TYR A 185 1.87 11.35 18.26
CA TYR A 185 1.72 12.42 17.27
C TYR A 185 2.89 12.42 16.28
N ASP A 186 4.13 12.47 16.79
CA ASP A 186 5.34 12.48 15.97
C ASP A 186 5.45 11.20 15.14
N ARG A 187 5.09 10.05 15.72
CA ARG A 187 5.08 8.78 15.00
C ARG A 187 4.04 8.77 13.89
N TRP A 188 2.84 9.31 14.13
CA TRP A 188 1.79 9.33 13.13
C TRP A 188 2.13 10.27 11.98
N LEU A 189 2.70 11.44 12.27
CA LEU A 189 3.22 12.34 11.24
C LEU A 189 4.27 11.65 10.36
N ALA A 190 5.18 10.87 10.97
CA ALA A 190 6.17 10.10 10.23
C ALA A 190 5.53 9.04 9.33
N VAL A 191 4.50 8.33 9.80
CA VAL A 191 3.77 7.33 9.00
C VAL A 191 3.02 7.99 7.82
N LEU A 192 2.37 9.13 8.02
CA LEU A 192 1.67 9.84 6.93
C LEU A 192 2.65 10.35 5.87
N ARG A 193 3.82 10.85 6.28
CA ARG A 193 4.89 11.27 5.36
C ARG A 193 5.49 10.09 4.60
N ASP A 194 5.71 8.97 5.29
CA ASP A 194 6.19 7.72 4.69
C ASP A 194 5.20 7.23 3.62
N GLU A 195 3.90 7.30 3.92
CA GLU A 195 2.87 6.90 2.95
C GLU A 195 2.79 7.85 1.75
N LYS A 196 2.94 9.15 1.98
CA LYS A 196 2.96 10.15 0.89
C LYS A 196 4.11 9.85 -0.07
N GLU A 197 5.32 9.63 0.46
CA GLU A 197 6.49 9.24 -0.34
C GLU A 197 6.25 7.91 -1.08
N ASN A 198 5.66 6.91 -0.40
CA ASN A 198 5.34 5.62 -1.00
C ASN A 198 4.35 5.76 -2.18
N THR A 199 3.34 6.61 -2.01
CA THR A 199 2.29 6.89 -2.99
C THR A 199 2.86 7.65 -4.20
N GLU A 200 3.70 8.67 -3.97
CA GLU A 200 4.41 9.41 -5.01
C GLU A 200 5.33 8.49 -5.84
N ALA A 201 6.06 7.59 -5.18
CA ALA A 201 6.94 6.63 -5.83
C ALA A 201 6.20 5.55 -6.65
N ALA A 202 4.91 5.31 -6.34
CA ALA A 202 4.09 4.35 -7.08
C ALA A 202 3.49 4.94 -8.37
N LEU A 203 3.27 6.24 -8.43
CA LEU A 203 2.70 6.93 -9.59
C LEU A 203 3.41 6.62 -10.93
N PRO A 204 4.76 6.71 -11.04
CA PRO A 204 5.44 6.37 -12.28
C PRO A 204 5.32 4.88 -12.64
N LEU A 205 5.20 3.98 -11.66
CA LEU A 205 4.99 2.56 -11.91
C LEU A 205 3.60 2.31 -12.51
N MET A 206 2.58 2.94 -11.93
CA MET A 206 1.20 2.88 -12.41
C MET A 206 1.09 3.38 -13.86
N LYS A 207 1.77 4.49 -14.18
CA LYS A 207 1.81 5.04 -15.55
C LYS A 207 2.57 4.15 -16.55
N LEU A 208 3.51 3.34 -16.06
CA LEU A 208 4.38 2.49 -16.89
C LEU A 208 3.72 1.16 -17.26
N ASP A 209 2.92 0.58 -16.38
CA ASP A 209 2.43 -0.79 -16.51
C ASP A 209 0.92 -0.90 -16.30
N VAL A 210 0.21 -1.03 -17.42
CA VAL A 210 -1.25 -1.14 -17.49
C VAL A 210 -1.83 -2.30 -16.67
N ARG A 211 -1.02 -3.33 -16.38
CA ARG A 211 -1.44 -4.50 -15.60
C ARG A 211 -1.66 -4.16 -14.13
N LEU A 212 -1.12 -3.04 -13.66
CA LEU A 212 -1.29 -2.55 -12.29
C LEU A 212 -2.56 -1.72 -12.12
N ASP A 213 -3.13 -1.22 -13.23
CA ASP A 213 -4.27 -0.31 -13.19
C ASP A 213 -5.59 -1.12 -13.11
N PRO A 214 -6.34 -1.03 -11.99
CA PRO A 214 -7.56 -1.79 -11.80
C PRO A 214 -8.65 -1.40 -12.80
N TYR A 215 -8.54 -0.23 -13.45
CA TYR A 215 -9.48 0.18 -14.51
C TYR A 215 -9.62 -0.87 -15.62
N TYR A 216 -8.55 -1.62 -15.92
CA TYR A 216 -8.57 -2.64 -16.98
C TYR A 216 -9.04 -4.03 -16.51
N GLY A 217 -9.54 -4.15 -15.27
CA GLY A 217 -10.18 -5.37 -14.77
C GLY A 217 -11.52 -5.66 -15.45
N SER A 218 -11.93 -6.93 -15.50
CA SER A 218 -13.19 -7.35 -16.15
C SER A 218 -14.38 -7.52 -15.21
N ASP A 219 -14.12 -7.83 -13.93
CA ASP A 219 -15.17 -8.22 -12.97
C ASP A 219 -15.68 -7.03 -12.14
N HIS A 220 -15.15 -5.85 -12.41
CA HIS A 220 -15.52 -4.59 -11.78
C HIS A 220 -15.27 -3.42 -12.73
N SER A 221 -15.86 -2.26 -12.43
CA SER A 221 -15.57 -1.00 -13.10
C SER A 221 -15.09 0.01 -12.06
N PHE A 222 -13.77 0.19 -12.00
CA PHE A 222 -13.09 1.11 -11.09
C PHE A 222 -12.45 2.25 -11.88
N SER A 223 -12.20 3.37 -11.23
CA SER A 223 -11.46 4.49 -11.82
C SER A 223 -10.00 4.13 -12.13
N HIS A 224 -9.34 4.93 -12.98
CA HIS A 224 -7.91 4.76 -13.24
C HIS A 224 -7.08 4.88 -11.97
N GLY A 225 -6.10 3.99 -11.84
CA GLY A 225 -5.22 3.97 -10.67
C GLY A 225 -4.38 5.25 -10.52
N VAL A 226 -4.08 5.94 -11.62
CA VAL A 226 -3.45 7.27 -11.60
C VAL A 226 -4.33 8.29 -10.88
N ASP A 227 -5.61 8.35 -11.21
CA ASP A 227 -6.57 9.29 -10.61
C ASP A 227 -6.75 9.00 -9.11
N MET A 228 -6.80 7.71 -8.74
CA MET A 228 -6.87 7.30 -7.33
C MET A 228 -5.61 7.70 -6.55
N ILE A 229 -4.42 7.53 -7.14
CA ILE A 229 -3.15 7.94 -6.52
C ILE A 229 -3.13 9.46 -6.32
N GLU A 230 -3.52 10.24 -7.33
CA GLU A 230 -3.54 11.70 -7.25
C GLU A 230 -4.53 12.17 -6.17
N ALA A 231 -5.74 11.61 -6.12
CA ALA A 231 -6.70 11.90 -5.05
C ALA A 231 -6.21 11.48 -3.66
N LYS A 232 -5.49 10.36 -3.54
CA LYS A 232 -4.89 9.96 -2.26
C LYS A 232 -3.81 10.93 -1.79
N LEU A 233 -3.01 11.48 -2.70
CA LEU A 233 -2.00 12.48 -2.36
C LEU A 233 -2.64 13.74 -1.78
N GLU A 234 -3.76 14.18 -2.32
CA GLU A 234 -4.55 15.28 -1.76
C GLU A 234 -5.09 14.96 -0.37
N ILE A 235 -5.62 13.75 -0.16
CA ILE A 235 -6.06 13.27 1.16
C ILE A 235 -4.89 13.30 2.15
N LEU A 236 -3.76 12.68 1.83
CA LEU A 236 -2.59 12.64 2.72
C LEU A 236 -2.06 14.04 3.04
N GLN A 237 -2.09 14.95 2.07
CA GLN A 237 -1.73 16.34 2.29
C GLN A 237 -2.66 17.00 3.30
N GLY A 238 -3.97 16.80 3.17
CA GLY A 238 -4.98 17.27 4.12
C GLY A 238 -4.85 16.66 5.51
N GLU A 239 -4.50 15.38 5.61
CA GLU A 239 -4.22 14.70 6.88
C GLU A 239 -3.04 15.33 7.60
N ILE A 240 -1.94 15.59 6.88
CA ILE A 240 -0.70 16.15 7.43
C ILE A 240 -0.87 17.62 7.84
N GLU A 241 -1.56 18.43 7.03
CA GLU A 241 -1.64 19.88 7.22
C GLU A 241 -2.84 20.32 8.06
N ASN A 242 -3.93 19.54 8.08
CA ASN A 242 -5.19 19.96 8.70
C ASN A 242 -5.62 18.99 9.80
N TYR A 243 -5.84 17.71 9.48
CA TYR A 243 -6.44 16.79 10.46
C TYR A 243 -5.51 16.55 11.65
N LEU A 244 -4.28 16.12 11.40
CA LEU A 244 -3.33 15.82 12.47
C LEU A 244 -3.02 17.07 13.34
N PRO A 245 -2.75 18.26 12.78
CA PRO A 245 -2.67 19.49 13.56
C PRO A 245 -3.92 19.83 14.37
N SER A 246 -5.13 19.50 13.87
CA SER A 246 -6.36 19.68 14.67
C SER A 246 -6.39 18.77 15.90
N VAL A 247 -5.85 17.55 15.80
CA VAL A 247 -5.70 16.62 16.93
C VAL A 247 -4.69 17.20 17.94
N LYS A 248 -3.56 17.75 17.48
CA LYS A 248 -2.57 18.45 18.32
C LYS A 248 -3.20 19.54 19.17
N LYS A 249 -4.06 20.37 18.54
CA LYS A 249 -4.81 21.44 19.22
C LYS A 249 -5.77 20.91 20.28
N ARG A 250 -6.50 19.83 19.98
CA ARG A 250 -7.41 19.18 20.95
C ARG A 250 -6.66 18.58 22.14
N LEU A 251 -5.41 18.14 21.93
CA LEU A 251 -4.52 17.65 22.99
C LEU A 251 -3.88 18.77 23.82
N GLY A 252 -4.06 20.04 23.47
CA GLY A 252 -3.43 21.17 24.17
C GLY A 252 -1.91 21.25 23.98
N MET A 253 -1.36 20.53 23.00
CA MET A 253 0.05 20.61 22.64
C MET A 253 0.25 21.89 21.83
N GLY A 254 1.09 22.82 22.31
CA GLY A 254 1.31 24.14 21.69
C GLY A 254 1.70 24.07 20.20
N ASP A 255 1.56 25.17 19.47
CA ASP A 255 1.90 25.27 18.03
C ASP A 255 3.37 24.91 17.75
#